data_AF-A0A927RQA6-F1
#
_entry.id   AF-A0A927RQA6-F1
#
_cell.length_a   1.000
_cell.length_b   1.000
_cell.length_c   1.000
_cell.angle_alpha   90.00
_cell.angle_beta   90.00
_cell.angle_gamma   90.00
#
_symmetry.space_group_name_H-M   'P 1'
#
loop_
_entity.id
_entity.type
_entity.pdbx_description
1 polymer ?
#
loop_
_entity_poly.entity_id
_entity_poly.type
_entity_poly.pdbx_seq_one_letter_code
_entity_poly.pdbx_strand_id
1 'polypeptide(L)'
;METEEKLKKILDILLQKEESFCFYIGQQGNFDDMALRVLEKMKKKFPKMEIVRVIAYLEEAQNGIESLYPEGLETVPRKFAIVRRNEWMVDHADLIIVYLSRSFGGAAKAFSYAKRKRKKIINLYE
;
A
#
# COMPACT_ATOMS: atom_id res chain seq x y z
N MET A 1 8.54 -2.97 -15.99
CA MET A 1 9.48 -1.84 -16.15
C MET A 1 8.74 -0.52 -16.19
N GLU A 2 7.71 -0.34 -17.04
CA GLU A 2 6.98 0.94 -17.13
C GLU A 2 6.29 1.36 -15.83
N THR A 3 5.52 0.46 -15.18
CA THR A 3 4.83 0.78 -13.91
C THR A 3 5.80 1.12 -12.78
N GLU A 4 6.95 0.43 -12.71
CA GLU A 4 7.99 0.71 -11.73
C GLU A 4 8.56 2.13 -11.93
N GLU A 5 8.78 2.52 -13.19
CA GLU A 5 9.28 3.84 -13.54
C GLU A 5 8.26 4.95 -13.28
N LYS A 6 6.97 4.70 -13.59
CA LYS A 6 5.87 5.61 -13.22
C LYS A 6 5.82 5.82 -11.71
N LEU A 7 5.90 4.74 -10.92
CA LEU A 7 5.91 4.82 -9.46
C LEU A 7 7.12 5.63 -8.95
N LYS A 8 8.33 5.36 -9.45
CA LYS A 8 9.54 6.12 -9.07
C LYS A 8 9.38 7.61 -9.30
N LYS A 9 8.91 8.01 -10.48
CA LYS A 9 8.68 9.42 -10.83
C LYS A 9 7.68 10.09 -9.89
N ILE A 10 6.58 9.41 -9.58
CA ILE A 10 5.58 9.93 -8.63
C ILE A 10 6.19 10.07 -7.24
N LEU A 11 6.93 9.07 -6.76
CA LEU A 11 7.58 9.13 -5.46
C LEU A 11 8.64 10.23 -5.40
N ASP A 12 9.47 10.42 -6.42
CA ASP A 12 10.44 11.51 -6.46
C ASP A 12 9.76 12.88 -6.35
N ILE A 13 8.59 13.07 -6.97
CA ILE A 13 7.82 14.32 -6.88
C ILE A 13 7.19 14.48 -5.50
N LEU A 14 6.62 13.41 -4.93
CA LEU A 14 5.96 13.47 -3.63
C LEU A 14 6.96 13.70 -2.50
N LEU A 15 8.05 12.94 -2.48
CA LEU A 15 9.08 12.96 -1.44
C LEU A 15 9.87 14.28 -1.38
N GLN A 16 9.78 15.13 -2.40
CA GLN A 16 10.35 16.48 -2.39
C GLN A 16 9.45 17.52 -1.71
N LYS A 17 8.17 17.22 -1.47
CA LYS A 17 7.18 18.18 -0.98
C LYS A 17 7.05 18.23 0.54
N GLU A 18 7.32 17.11 1.22
CA GLU A 18 7.18 17.00 2.68
C GLU A 18 8.45 16.38 3.27
N GLU A 19 8.68 16.63 4.56
CA GLU A 19 9.90 16.16 5.23
C GLU A 19 9.84 14.68 5.65
N SER A 20 8.65 14.13 5.82
CA SER A 20 8.43 12.76 6.28
C SER A 20 7.22 12.15 5.59
N PHE A 21 7.32 10.85 5.31
CA PHE A 21 6.28 10.05 4.66
C PHE A 21 6.20 8.69 5.32
N CYS A 22 5.00 8.19 5.52
CA CYS A 22 4.75 6.82 5.92
C CYS A 22 3.99 6.08 4.81
N PHE A 23 4.55 4.98 4.33
CA PHE A 23 3.97 4.16 3.27
C PHE A 23 3.41 2.86 3.85
N TYR A 24 2.09 2.70 3.78
CA TYR A 24 1.44 1.43 4.06
C TYR A 24 1.43 0.55 2.81
N ILE A 25 1.88 -0.70 2.93
CA ILE A 25 1.93 -1.65 1.82
C ILE A 25 1.42 -3.04 2.20
N GLY A 26 0.71 -3.69 1.28
CA GLY A 26 0.28 -5.08 1.42
C GLY A 26 1.37 -6.09 1.10
N GLN A 27 0.99 -7.37 0.99
CA GLN A 27 1.92 -8.48 0.68
C GLN A 27 1.36 -9.50 -0.33
N GLN A 28 0.16 -9.30 -0.90
CA GLN A 28 -0.59 -10.36 -1.58
C GLN A 28 -0.63 -10.22 -3.11
N GLY A 29 0.24 -9.40 -3.70
CA GLY A 29 0.29 -9.26 -5.15
C GLY A 29 1.61 -8.73 -5.69
N ASN A 30 1.87 -9.04 -6.96
CA ASN A 30 3.07 -8.61 -7.70
C ASN A 30 3.27 -7.09 -7.68
N PHE A 31 2.18 -6.32 -7.57
CA PHE A 31 2.25 -4.88 -7.43
C PHE A 31 2.86 -4.47 -6.08
N ASP A 32 2.41 -5.08 -4.98
CA ASP A 32 2.93 -4.83 -3.64
C ASP A 32 4.43 -5.17 -3.59
N ASP A 33 4.84 -6.31 -4.13
CA ASP A 33 6.25 -6.71 -4.18
C ASP A 33 7.12 -5.74 -4.99
N MET A 34 6.60 -5.27 -6.13
CA MET A 34 7.29 -4.28 -6.97
C MET A 34 7.40 -2.94 -6.25
N ALA A 35 6.29 -2.45 -5.69
CA ALA A 35 6.25 -1.17 -5.01
C ALA A 35 7.17 -1.15 -3.79
N LEU A 36 7.19 -2.22 -3.01
CA LEU A 36 8.10 -2.42 -1.90
C LEU A 36 9.57 -2.31 -2.31
N ARG A 37 9.99 -3.02 -3.36
CA ARG A 37 11.38 -2.92 -3.88
C ARG A 37 11.74 -1.51 -4.32
N VAL A 38 10.77 -0.76 -4.87
CA VAL A 38 10.97 0.65 -5.21
C VAL A 38 11.13 1.49 -3.95
N LEU A 39 10.23 1.34 -2.97
CA LEU A 39 10.27 2.08 -1.71
C LEU A 39 11.58 1.82 -0.94
N GLU A 40 12.06 0.59 -0.90
CA GLU A 40 13.35 0.24 -0.28
C GLU A 40 14.54 0.93 -0.97
N LYS A 41 14.50 1.07 -2.30
CA LYS A 41 15.51 1.86 -3.04
C LYS A 41 15.37 3.36 -2.72
N MET A 42 14.15 3.88 -2.67
CA MET A 42 13.89 5.29 -2.36
C MET A 42 14.30 5.66 -0.94
N LYS A 43 14.16 4.76 0.03
CA LYS A 43 14.55 4.95 1.44
C LYS A 43 16.04 5.26 1.59
N LYS A 44 16.89 4.80 0.67
CA LYS A 44 18.32 5.17 0.64
C LYS A 44 18.54 6.66 0.33
N LYS A 45 17.68 7.24 -0.51
CA LYS A 45 17.71 8.67 -0.90
C LYS A 45 16.93 9.55 0.07
N PHE A 46 15.87 9.00 0.67
CA PHE A 46 14.97 9.70 1.59
C PHE A 46 14.86 8.94 2.92
N PRO A 47 15.89 9.00 3.79
CA PRO A 47 15.99 8.15 4.98
C PRO A 47 14.91 8.40 6.03
N LYS A 48 14.25 9.57 6.01
CA LYS A 48 13.14 9.92 6.90
C LYS A 48 11.81 9.24 6.54
N MET A 49 11.74 8.47 5.45
CA MET A 49 10.53 7.74 5.09
C MET A 49 10.39 6.43 5.85
N GLU A 50 9.16 6.12 6.21
CA GLU A 50 8.77 4.86 6.84
C GLU A 50 8.06 3.97 5.83
N ILE A 51 8.31 2.67 5.93
CA ILE A 51 7.65 1.65 5.10
C ILE A 51 7.04 0.66 6.08
N VAL A 52 5.71 0.63 6.14
CA VAL A 52 4.95 -0.22 7.06
C VAL A 52 4.26 -1.30 6.25
N ARG A 53 4.69 -2.55 6.45
CA ARG A 53 4.01 -3.71 5.85
C ARG A 53 2.77 -4.04 6.67
N VAL A 54 1.61 -3.88 6.07
CA VAL A 54 0.33 -4.16 6.73
C VAL A 54 -0.10 -5.58 6.39
N ILE A 55 -0.05 -6.46 7.38
CA ILE A 55 -0.36 -7.89 7.24
C ILE A 55 -1.84 -8.15 7.47
N ALA A 56 -2.39 -9.15 6.76
CA ALA A 56 -3.78 -9.57 6.90
C ALA A 56 -3.93 -10.78 7.82
N TYR A 57 -2.87 -11.58 7.96
CA TYR A 57 -2.83 -12.73 8.86
C TYR A 57 -1.59 -12.66 9.75
N LEU A 58 -1.72 -13.01 11.03
CA LEU A 58 -0.60 -12.92 11.99
C LEU A 58 0.58 -13.82 11.59
N GLU A 59 0.31 -14.95 10.95
CA GLU A 59 1.34 -15.85 10.41
C GLU A 59 2.17 -15.25 9.26
N GLU A 60 1.77 -14.10 8.70
CA GLU A 60 2.55 -13.37 7.69
C GLU A 60 3.68 -12.53 8.31
N ALA A 61 3.70 -12.36 9.64
CA ALA A 61 4.77 -11.68 10.33
C ALA A 61 6.10 -12.44 10.15
N GLN A 62 7.10 -11.76 9.59
CA GLN A 62 8.42 -12.35 9.34
C GLN A 62 9.44 -11.77 10.33
N ASN A 63 10.26 -12.63 10.92
CA ASN A 63 11.29 -12.23 11.87
C ASN A 63 12.26 -11.22 11.23
N GLY A 64 12.48 -10.10 11.91
CA GLY A 64 13.34 -9.02 11.44
C GLY A 64 12.72 -8.10 10.38
N ILE A 65 11.46 -8.31 9.99
CA ILE A 65 10.71 -7.41 9.11
C ILE A 65 9.62 -6.71 9.94
N GLU A 66 9.71 -5.38 10.02
CA GLU A 66 8.68 -4.58 10.68
C GLU A 66 7.35 -4.70 9.93
N SER A 67 6.33 -5.15 10.64
CA SER A 67 4.98 -5.35 10.12
C SER A 67 3.94 -4.90 11.14
N LEU A 68 2.81 -4.41 10.62
CA LEU A 68 1.68 -3.93 11.39
C LEU A 68 0.50 -4.86 11.11
N TYR A 69 -0.06 -5.44 12.18
CA TYR A 69 -1.34 -6.13 12.13
C TYR A 69 -2.44 -5.15 12.56
N PRO A 70 -3.37 -4.78 11.65
CA PRO A 70 -4.42 -3.82 11.98
C PRO A 70 -5.35 -4.29 13.12
N GLU A 71 -5.62 -3.39 14.05
CA GLU A 71 -6.61 -3.62 15.11
C GLU A 71 -7.99 -3.96 14.52
N GLY A 72 -8.65 -4.96 15.11
CA GLY A 72 -9.98 -5.40 14.74
C GLY A 72 -9.99 -6.58 13.77
N LEU A 73 -8.86 -6.90 13.12
CA LEU A 73 -8.76 -8.06 12.22
C LEU A 73 -8.81 -9.40 12.97
N GLU A 74 -8.56 -9.43 14.28
CA GLU A 74 -8.62 -10.62 15.13
C GLU A 74 -10.02 -11.26 15.10
N THR A 75 -11.05 -10.42 14.91
CA THR A 75 -12.46 -10.84 14.90
C THR A 75 -13.02 -11.04 13.49
N VAL A 76 -12.24 -10.70 12.45
CA VAL A 76 -12.69 -10.78 11.06
C VAL A 76 -12.57 -12.22 10.58
N PRO A 77 -13.63 -12.82 10.01
CA PRO A 77 -13.51 -14.14 9.40
C PRO A 77 -12.41 -14.16 8.34
N ARG A 78 -11.52 -15.16 8.40
CA ARG A 78 -10.30 -15.25 7.59
C ARG A 78 -10.47 -14.88 6.11
N LYS A 79 -11.56 -15.34 5.48
CA LYS A 79 -11.89 -15.06 4.06
C LYS A 79 -12.07 -13.57 3.72
N PHE A 80 -12.26 -12.70 4.72
CA PHE A 80 -12.43 -11.26 4.58
C PHE A 80 -11.24 -10.44 5.08
N ALA A 81 -10.23 -11.08 5.68
CA ALA A 81 -9.12 -10.38 6.33
C ALA A 81 -8.37 -9.44 5.37
N ILE A 82 -8.04 -9.89 4.16
CA ILE A 82 -7.37 -9.05 3.15
C ILE A 82 -8.22 -7.83 2.76
N VAL A 83 -9.54 -8.01 2.64
CA VAL A 83 -10.44 -6.89 2.30
C VAL A 83 -10.43 -5.87 3.43
N ARG A 84 -10.57 -6.31 4.68
CA ARG A 84 -10.54 -5.41 5.85
C ARG A 84 -9.18 -4.74 6.05
N ARG A 85 -8.08 -5.46 5.83
CA ARG A 85 -6.72 -4.93 5.81
C ARG A 85 -6.57 -3.80 4.79
N ASN A 86 -7.07 -4.00 3.56
CA ASN A 86 -7.05 -2.97 2.53
C ASN A 86 -7.91 -1.76 2.91
N GLU A 87 -9.09 -1.97 3.48
CA GLU A 87 -9.95 -0.89 3.97
C GLU A 87 -9.25 -0.09 5.08
N TRP A 88 -8.58 -0.76 6.01
CA TRP A 88 -7.79 -0.11 7.05
C TRP A 88 -6.70 0.77 6.44
N MET A 89 -5.93 0.26 5.47
CA MET A 89 -4.90 1.07 4.79
C MET A 89 -5.48 2.30 4.09
N VAL A 90 -6.65 2.15 3.45
CA VAL A 90 -7.34 3.27 2.80
C VAL A 90 -7.77 4.32 3.83
N ASP A 91 -8.29 3.89 4.97
CA ASP A 91 -8.74 4.80 6.02
C ASP A 91 -7.59 5.62 6.62
N HIS A 92 -6.41 5.01 6.77
CA HIS A 92 -5.22 5.62 7.39
C HIS A 92 -4.27 6.35 6.43
N ALA A 93 -4.51 6.31 5.12
CA ALA A 93 -3.68 6.99 4.13
C ALA A 93 -4.38 8.23 3.54
N ASP A 94 -3.61 9.29 3.28
CA ASP A 94 -4.11 10.51 2.61
C ASP A 94 -4.16 10.39 1.09
N LEU A 95 -3.29 9.54 0.54
CA LEU A 95 -3.13 9.28 -0.88
C LEU A 95 -3.06 7.77 -1.12
N ILE A 96 -3.84 7.27 -2.07
CA ILE A 96 -3.82 5.88 -2.49
C ILE A 96 -3.14 5.77 -3.86
N ILE A 97 -2.05 5.01 -3.94
CA ILE A 97 -1.42 4.65 -5.22
C ILE A 97 -1.81 3.21 -5.52
N VAL A 98 -2.45 2.98 -6.66
CA VAL A 98 -2.93 1.64 -7.07
C VAL A 98 -2.42 1.31 -8.46
N TYR A 99 -2.37 0.01 -8.77
CA TYR A 99 -2.32 -0.46 -10.15
C TYR A 99 -3.59 -1.28 -10.43
N LEU A 100 -4.56 -0.67 -11.11
CA LEU A 100 -5.85 -1.30 -11.38
C LEU A 100 -6.13 -1.37 -12.88
N SER A 101 -5.88 -2.54 -13.46
CA SER A 101 -6.14 -2.83 -14.88
C SER A 101 -7.51 -3.47 -15.16
N ARG A 102 -8.20 -3.92 -14.10
CA ARG A 102 -9.47 -4.66 -14.20
C ARG A 102 -10.48 -4.13 -13.18
N SER A 103 -11.76 -4.23 -13.51
CA SER A 103 -12.88 -3.75 -12.66
C SER A 103 -13.29 -4.73 -11.55
N PHE A 104 -12.58 -5.83 -11.35
CA PHE A 104 -12.91 -6.87 -10.37
C PHE A 104 -11.69 -7.35 -9.58
N GLY A 105 -11.93 -7.99 -8.42
CA GLY A 105 -10.89 -8.51 -7.52
C GLY A 105 -10.65 -7.65 -6.27
N GLY A 106 -9.66 -8.04 -5.46
CA GLY A 106 -9.34 -7.36 -4.19
C GLY A 106 -8.93 -5.89 -4.37
N ALA A 107 -8.08 -5.61 -5.36
CA ALA A 107 -7.65 -4.24 -5.69
C ALA A 107 -8.83 -3.37 -6.15
N ALA A 108 -9.75 -3.90 -6.96
CA ALA A 108 -10.94 -3.18 -7.40
C ALA A 108 -11.84 -2.81 -6.21
N LYS A 109 -12.03 -3.72 -5.25
CA LYS A 109 -12.79 -3.45 -4.02
C LYS A 109 -12.14 -2.34 -3.19
N ALA A 110 -10.82 -2.39 -3.00
CA ALA A 110 -10.08 -1.35 -2.27
C ALA A 110 -10.18 0.02 -2.97
N PHE A 111 -10.04 0.05 -4.29
CA PHE A 111 -10.20 1.26 -5.11
C PHE A 111 -11.62 1.85 -5.00
N SER A 112 -12.66 1.02 -5.10
CA SER A 112 -14.04 1.47 -4.89
C SER A 112 -14.26 2.00 -3.47
N TYR A 113 -13.65 1.39 -2.45
CA TYR A 113 -13.72 1.88 -1.08
C TYR A 113 -13.02 3.24 -0.92
N ALA A 114 -11.82 3.41 -1.48
CA ALA A 114 -11.09 4.67 -1.51
C ALA A 114 -11.90 5.80 -2.18
N LYS A 115 -12.59 5.49 -3.29
CA LYS A 115 -13.53 6.43 -3.93
C LYS A 115 -14.68 6.81 -3.00
N ARG A 116 -15.31 5.85 -2.32
CA ARG A 116 -16.38 6.13 -1.34
C ARG A 116 -15.89 7.00 -0.18
N LYS A 117 -14.65 6.78 0.26
CA LYS A 117 -13.97 7.59 1.30
C LYS A 117 -13.42 8.91 0.78
N ARG A 118 -13.64 9.25 -0.50
CA ARG A 118 -13.18 10.49 -1.15
C ARG A 118 -11.68 10.74 -1.00
N LYS A 119 -10.88 9.66 -0.96
CA LYS A 119 -9.42 9.75 -0.89
C LYS A 119 -8.85 10.27 -2.21
N LYS A 120 -7.66 10.88 -2.17
CA LYS A 120 -6.88 11.14 -3.39
C LYS A 120 -6.36 9.81 -3.91
N ILE A 121 -6.48 9.57 -5.22
CA ILE A 121 -6.09 8.30 -5.83
C ILE A 121 -5.26 8.56 -7.08
N ILE A 122 -4.15 7.82 -7.22
CA ILE A 122 -3.36 7.75 -8.45
C ILE A 122 -3.39 6.30 -8.92
N ASN A 123 -3.92 6.07 -10.13
CA ASN A 123 -3.91 4.76 -10.76
C ASN A 123 -2.75 4.68 -11.77
N LEU A 124 -1.78 3.81 -11.52
CA LEU A 124 -0.59 3.65 -12.35
C LEU A 124 -0.82 2.86 -13.65
N TYR A 125 -2.00 2.26 -13.80
CA TYR A 125 -2.40 1.61 -15.05
C TYR A 125 -2.79 2.63 -16.13
N GLU A 126 -3.27 3.81 -15.70
CA GLU A 126 -3.66 4.91 -16.58
C GLU A 126 -2.44 5.65 -17.18
#